data_AF-B3KM27-F1
#
_entry.id   AF-B3KM27-F1
#
_cell.length_a   1.000
_cell.length_b   1.000
_cell.length_c   1.000
_cell.angle_alpha   90.00
_cell.angle_beta   90.00
_cell.angle_gamma   90.00
#
_symmetry.space_group_name_H-M   'P 1'
#
loop_
_entity.id
_entity.type
_entity.pdbx_description
1 polymer ?
#
loop_
_entity_poly.entity_id
_entity_poly.type
_entity_poly.pdbx_seq_one_letter_code
_entity_poly.pdbx_strand_id
1 'polypeptide(L)'
;MEFVFGTTFVCDNMDNAKKVAFDKRIMTRTVTLGGDVFDPHGTLSGGARSQAASILTKFQELKDVQDELRIKENELRALEEELAGLKNTAEKYRQLKQQWEMKTEEADLLQTKLQQSSYHKQQEELDALKKTIEESEETLKNTKEIQRKAEEKYEVLENKMKNAEAERERELKDAQKKLDCAKTKADASSKKMKEKQQEVEAITLELEELKREHTSYKQQLEAVNEAIKSYESQIEVMAAEVAKNKESVNKAQEEVTKQKEVITAQDTVIKAKYAEVAKHKEQNNDSQLKIKELDHNISKHKREAEDGAAKVSKMLKDYDWIDAERHLFGQPNSAYDFKTNNPKEAGQRLQKLQEMKEKLGRNVNMRAMNVLTEAEERYNDLMKKKRIVENDKSKILTTIEDLDQKKNQALNIAWQKVNKDFGSIFSTLLPGANAMLAPPEGQTVLDGLEFKVALGNTWKENLTELSGGQRSLVALSLILSMLLFKPAP
;
A
#
# COMPACT_ATOMS: atom_id res chain seq x y z
N MET A 1 -38.39 23.69 74.86
CA MET A 1 -38.18 22.85 76.04
C MET A 1 -38.38 21.41 75.62
N GLU A 2 -37.27 20.74 75.31
CA GLU A 2 -37.20 19.28 75.24
C GLU A 2 -37.36 18.69 76.65
N PHE A 3 -37.98 17.51 76.72
CA PHE A 3 -38.22 16.63 77.88
C PHE A 3 -39.34 17.01 78.86
N VAL A 4 -40.60 16.71 78.51
CA VAL A 4 -41.71 16.69 79.50
C VAL A 4 -42.63 15.46 79.39
N PHE A 5 -42.33 14.37 78.66
CA PHE A 5 -43.27 13.22 78.66
C PHE A 5 -42.57 11.86 78.63
N GLY A 6 -41.85 11.53 79.71
CA GLY A 6 -41.34 10.18 79.96
C GLY A 6 -42.37 9.22 80.58
N THR A 7 -43.56 9.71 80.97
CA THR A 7 -44.55 8.95 81.76
C THR A 7 -45.98 9.12 81.26
N THR A 8 -46.19 9.55 80.01
CA THR A 8 -47.52 9.86 79.49
C THR A 8 -47.69 9.36 78.06
N PHE A 9 -48.71 8.52 77.84
CA PHE A 9 -49.04 8.04 76.50
C PHE A 9 -50.01 8.97 75.80
N VAL A 10 -49.73 9.32 74.54
CA VAL A 10 -50.65 10.12 73.72
C VAL A 10 -51.55 9.18 72.93
N CYS A 11 -52.85 9.33 73.10
CA CYS A 11 -53.86 8.56 72.37
C CYS A 11 -54.61 9.47 71.39
N ASP A 12 -55.04 8.88 70.28
CA ASP A 12 -55.78 9.56 69.22
C ASP A 12 -57.16 10.06 69.70
N ASN A 13 -57.92 9.20 70.37
CA ASN A 13 -59.30 9.44 70.76
C ASN A 13 -59.56 9.20 72.25
N MET A 14 -60.59 9.85 72.79
CA MET A 14 -60.95 9.80 74.21
C MET A 14 -61.26 8.38 74.71
N ASP A 15 -61.90 7.56 73.88
CA ASP A 15 -62.22 6.18 74.25
C ASP A 15 -60.97 5.28 74.32
N ASN A 16 -59.98 5.53 73.47
CA ASN A 16 -58.70 4.84 73.51
C ASN A 16 -57.86 5.31 74.70
N ALA A 17 -57.83 6.62 74.97
CA ALA A 17 -57.16 7.18 76.14
C ALA A 17 -57.70 6.59 77.45
N LYS A 18 -59.03 6.47 77.60
CA LYS A 18 -59.66 5.82 78.76
C LYS A 18 -59.28 4.34 78.90
N LYS A 19 -59.33 3.58 77.80
CA LYS A 19 -58.97 2.14 77.84
C LYS A 19 -57.55 1.94 78.33
N VAL A 20 -56.59 2.72 77.83
CA VAL A 20 -55.18 2.60 78.23
C VAL A 20 -54.92 3.12 79.64
N ALA A 21 -55.55 4.23 80.04
CA ALA A 21 -55.37 4.79 81.39
C ALA A 21 -55.88 3.87 82.51
N PHE A 22 -56.96 3.12 82.27
CA PHE A 22 -57.60 2.26 83.30
C PHE A 22 -57.35 0.76 83.11
N ASP A 23 -56.53 0.33 82.15
CA ASP A 23 -56.15 -1.09 82.00
C ASP A 23 -55.22 -1.50 83.16
N LYS A 24 -55.60 -2.56 83.89
CA LYS A 24 -54.92 -3.04 85.11
C LYS A 24 -53.44 -3.36 84.91
N ARG A 25 -52.98 -3.61 83.67
CA ARG A 25 -51.57 -3.92 83.39
C ARG A 25 -50.72 -2.69 83.03
N ILE A 26 -51.33 -1.58 82.64
CA ILE A 26 -50.63 -0.42 82.06
C ILE A 26 -50.76 0.82 82.95
N MET A 27 -51.91 1.06 83.60
CA MET A 27 -52.15 2.09 84.64
C MET A 27 -51.23 3.33 84.54
N THR A 28 -51.20 3.97 83.37
CA THR A 28 -50.33 5.12 83.09
C THR A 28 -51.16 6.26 82.52
N ARG A 29 -50.82 7.49 82.90
CA ARG A 29 -51.50 8.71 82.47
C ARG A 29 -51.52 8.81 80.94
N THR A 30 -52.69 9.04 80.36
CA THR A 30 -52.84 9.21 78.91
C THR A 30 -53.45 10.56 78.57
N VAL A 31 -53.05 11.12 77.43
CA VAL A 31 -53.52 12.42 76.95
C VAL A 31 -54.03 12.27 75.54
N THR A 32 -55.23 12.77 75.29
CA THR A 32 -55.81 12.78 73.94
C THR A 32 -55.21 13.91 73.11
N LEU A 33 -55.19 13.78 71.79
CA LEU A 33 -54.84 14.89 70.89
C LEU A 33 -55.72 16.15 71.12
N GLY A 34 -56.92 15.99 71.66
CA GLY A 34 -57.83 17.07 72.05
C GLY A 34 -57.45 17.82 73.33
N GLY A 35 -56.38 17.40 74.02
CA GLY A 35 -55.88 18.05 75.23
C GLY A 35 -56.51 17.56 76.54
N ASP A 36 -57.37 16.54 76.48
CA ASP A 36 -57.95 15.93 77.69
C ASP A 36 -57.00 14.88 78.27
N VAL A 37 -56.81 14.95 79.59
CA VAL A 37 -55.87 14.11 80.35
C VAL A 37 -56.64 13.10 81.20
N PHE A 38 -56.26 11.83 81.10
CA PHE A 38 -56.78 10.72 81.91
C PHE A 38 -55.68 10.20 82.84
N ASP A 39 -55.90 10.30 84.15
CA ASP A 39 -55.02 9.70 85.16
C ASP A 39 -55.63 8.39 85.70
N PRO A 40 -54.87 7.30 85.91
CA PRO A 40 -55.39 6.02 86.39
C PRO A 40 -56.10 6.10 87.75
N HIS A 41 -55.76 7.13 88.54
CA HIS A 41 -56.36 7.42 89.85
C HIS A 41 -57.76 8.06 89.75
N GLY A 42 -58.36 8.10 88.56
CA GLY A 42 -59.77 8.50 88.37
C GLY A 42 -60.00 10.01 88.32
N THR A 43 -58.95 10.80 88.11
CA THR A 43 -59.08 12.25 87.91
C THR A 43 -59.11 12.57 86.42
N LEU A 44 -60.18 13.24 85.98
CA LEU A 44 -60.37 13.74 84.62
C LEU A 44 -60.26 15.27 84.66
N SER A 45 -59.29 15.85 83.96
CA SER A 45 -59.22 17.30 83.75
C SER A 45 -59.18 17.61 82.25
N GLY A 46 -60.27 18.21 81.77
CA GLY A 46 -60.46 18.65 80.40
C GLY A 46 -60.74 20.16 80.38
N GLY A 47 -60.09 20.87 79.47
CA GLY A 47 -60.16 22.33 79.40
C GLY A 47 -59.22 22.88 78.34
N ALA A 48 -59.59 22.70 77.08
CA ALA A 48 -58.86 23.20 75.93
C ALA A 48 -58.91 24.74 75.84
N ARG A 49 -57.74 25.39 75.90
CA ARG A 49 -57.56 26.79 75.48
C ARG A 49 -57.41 26.83 73.95
N SER A 50 -58.47 27.18 73.24
CA SER A 50 -58.37 27.57 71.84
C SER A 50 -57.89 29.03 71.76
N GLN A 51 -56.90 29.27 70.88
CA GLN A 51 -56.36 30.60 70.59
C GLN A 51 -57.49 31.56 70.17
N ALA A 52 -57.79 32.55 71.01
CA ALA A 52 -58.67 33.65 70.62
C ALA A 52 -57.95 34.51 69.57
N ALA A 53 -58.35 34.37 68.31
CA ALA A 53 -57.95 35.27 67.23
C ALA A 53 -58.26 36.73 67.62
N SER A 54 -57.29 37.60 67.38
CA SER A 54 -57.28 39.02 67.76
C SER A 54 -58.56 39.75 67.31
N ILE A 55 -59.17 40.46 68.25
CA ILE A 55 -60.41 41.25 68.09
C ILE A 55 -60.33 42.25 66.92
N LEU A 56 -59.12 42.65 66.52
CA LEU A 56 -58.85 43.53 65.37
C LEU A 56 -59.19 42.90 64.01
N THR A 57 -58.93 41.61 63.81
CA THR A 57 -59.32 40.90 62.58
C THR A 57 -60.84 40.80 62.46
N LYS A 58 -61.55 40.59 63.57
CA LYS A 58 -63.02 40.61 63.61
C LYS A 58 -63.61 41.99 63.34
N PHE A 59 -62.94 43.08 63.73
CA PHE A 59 -63.40 44.44 63.43
C PHE A 59 -63.21 44.83 61.96
N GLN A 60 -62.13 44.37 61.33
CA GLN A 60 -61.92 44.56 59.89
C GLN A 60 -62.94 43.76 59.08
N GLU A 61 -63.17 42.49 59.44
CA GLU A 61 -64.25 41.68 58.85
C GLU A 61 -65.63 42.33 59.05
N LEU A 62 -65.92 42.91 60.22
CA LEU A 62 -67.18 43.62 60.46
C LEU A 62 -67.34 44.85 59.55
N LYS A 63 -66.25 45.60 59.33
CA LYS A 63 -66.27 46.78 58.48
C LYS A 63 -66.45 46.41 57.00
N ASP A 64 -65.73 45.39 56.54
CA ASP A 64 -65.83 44.90 55.16
C ASP A 64 -67.25 44.36 54.88
N VAL A 65 -67.83 43.60 55.82
CA VAL A 65 -69.23 43.13 55.75
C VAL A 65 -70.22 44.29 55.81
N GLN A 66 -69.94 45.36 56.56
CA GLN A 66 -70.82 46.53 56.67
C GLN A 66 -70.77 47.41 55.41
N ASP A 67 -69.61 47.51 54.75
CA ASP A 67 -69.47 48.17 53.45
C ASP A 67 -70.13 47.32 52.33
N GLU A 68 -69.99 45.99 52.34
CA GLU A 68 -70.74 45.09 51.45
C GLU A 68 -72.26 45.18 51.66
N LEU A 69 -72.72 45.20 52.92
CA LEU A 69 -74.13 45.39 53.27
C LEU A 69 -74.65 46.72 52.71
N ARG A 70 -73.89 47.80 52.85
CA ARG A 70 -74.27 49.12 52.34
C ARG A 70 -74.36 49.16 50.81
N ILE A 71 -73.46 48.46 50.11
CA ILE A 71 -73.52 48.31 48.65
C ILE A 71 -74.78 47.52 48.25
N LYS A 72 -75.03 46.38 48.91
CA LYS A 72 -76.20 45.54 48.65
C LYS A 72 -77.53 46.22 49.00
N GLU A 73 -77.58 47.02 50.04
CA GLU A 73 -78.76 47.85 50.39
C GLU A 73 -79.04 48.94 49.36
N ASN A 74 -78.01 49.52 48.74
CA ASN A 74 -78.18 50.48 47.66
C ASN A 74 -78.62 49.80 46.34
N GLU A 75 -78.03 48.63 46.02
CA GLU A 75 -78.49 47.81 44.89
C GLU A 75 -79.94 47.36 45.07
N LEU A 76 -80.32 46.92 46.28
CA LEU A 76 -81.70 46.55 46.61
C LEU A 76 -82.64 47.73 46.45
N ARG A 77 -82.30 48.92 46.95
CA ARG A 77 -83.12 50.13 46.77
C ARG A 77 -83.29 50.51 45.30
N ALA A 78 -82.23 50.44 44.50
CA ALA A 78 -82.33 50.71 43.07
C ALA A 78 -83.25 49.69 42.36
N LEU A 79 -83.14 48.39 42.72
CA LEU A 79 -83.98 47.34 42.17
C LEU A 79 -85.44 47.46 42.63
N GLU A 80 -85.69 47.90 43.87
CA GLU A 80 -87.03 48.16 44.41
C GLU A 80 -87.69 49.36 43.72
N GLU A 81 -86.95 50.42 43.41
CA GLU A 81 -87.43 51.54 42.61
C GLU A 81 -87.77 51.12 41.17
N GLU A 82 -86.94 50.30 40.53
CA GLU A 82 -87.24 49.73 39.20
C GLU A 82 -88.47 48.81 39.25
N LEU A 83 -88.59 47.95 40.26
CA LEU A 83 -89.77 47.09 40.47
C LEU A 83 -91.04 47.90 40.73
N ALA A 84 -90.95 49.01 41.47
CA ALA A 84 -92.08 49.91 41.68
C ALA A 84 -92.51 50.60 40.37
N GLY A 85 -91.55 51.03 39.55
CA GLY A 85 -91.81 51.56 38.20
C GLY A 85 -92.45 50.52 37.26
N LEU A 86 -91.95 49.28 37.29
CA LEU A 86 -92.49 48.17 36.53
C LEU A 86 -93.89 47.73 36.99
N LYS A 87 -94.16 47.75 38.30
CA LYS A 87 -95.51 47.49 38.83
C LYS A 87 -96.51 48.56 38.38
N ASN A 88 -96.13 49.84 38.44
CA ASN A 88 -96.99 50.93 38.03
C ASN A 88 -97.27 50.91 36.50
N THR A 89 -96.28 50.53 35.69
CA THR A 89 -96.49 50.30 34.25
C THR A 89 -97.32 49.06 33.96
N ALA A 90 -97.14 47.96 34.70
CA ALA A 90 -97.96 46.76 34.59
C ALA A 90 -99.42 47.00 34.99
N GLU A 91 -99.68 47.81 36.03
CA GLU A 91 -101.04 48.21 36.43
C GLU A 91 -101.71 49.09 35.36
N LYS A 92 -101.00 50.09 34.82
CA LYS A 92 -101.49 50.88 33.69
C LYS A 92 -101.80 50.02 32.48
N TYR A 93 -100.93 49.07 32.14
CA TYR A 93 -101.18 48.13 31.05
C TYR A 93 -102.40 47.23 31.32
N ARG A 94 -102.57 46.73 32.55
CA ARG A 94 -103.74 45.93 32.93
C ARG A 94 -105.04 46.73 32.81
N GLN A 95 -105.06 47.97 33.30
CA GLN A 95 -106.22 48.85 33.19
C GLN A 95 -106.55 49.15 31.72
N LEU A 96 -105.55 49.47 30.91
CA LEU A 96 -105.74 49.76 29.48
C LEU A 96 -106.22 48.52 28.71
N LYS A 97 -105.66 47.34 29.03
CA LYS A 97 -106.08 46.06 28.45
C LYS A 97 -107.53 45.73 28.83
N GLN A 98 -107.91 45.92 30.09
CA GLN A 98 -109.28 45.66 30.55
C GLN A 98 -110.28 46.64 29.91
N GLN A 99 -109.91 47.92 29.75
CA GLN A 99 -110.74 48.89 29.01
C GLN A 99 -110.86 48.52 27.54
N TRP A 100 -109.78 48.05 26.91
CA TRP A 100 -109.81 47.58 25.53
C TRP A 100 -110.68 46.34 25.37
N GLU A 101 -110.58 45.35 26.25
CA GLU A 101 -111.42 44.15 26.26
C GLU A 101 -112.91 44.54 26.41
N MET A 102 -113.25 45.40 27.39
CA MET A 102 -114.63 45.90 27.54
C MET A 102 -115.13 46.65 26.31
N LYS A 103 -114.31 47.51 25.69
CA LYS A 103 -114.70 48.26 24.49
C LYS A 103 -114.86 47.36 23.27
N THR A 104 -114.07 46.29 23.19
CA THR A 104 -114.16 45.29 22.11
C THR A 104 -115.44 44.47 22.28
N GLU A 105 -115.74 44.00 23.49
CA GLU A 105 -117.01 43.32 23.78
C GLU A 105 -118.22 44.24 23.56
N GLU A 106 -118.16 45.52 23.97
CA GLU A 106 -119.21 46.51 23.66
C GLU A 106 -119.41 46.69 22.15
N ALA A 107 -118.32 46.75 21.37
CA ALA A 107 -118.37 46.87 19.92
C ALA A 107 -118.98 45.62 19.28
N ASP A 108 -118.61 44.42 19.73
CA ASP A 108 -119.17 43.16 19.25
C ASP A 108 -120.67 43.04 19.59
N LEU A 109 -121.07 43.48 20.78
CA LEU A 109 -122.47 43.48 21.21
C LEU A 109 -123.30 44.51 20.44
N LEU A 110 -122.72 45.68 20.14
CA LEU A 110 -123.32 46.68 19.25
C LEU A 110 -123.40 46.19 17.81
N GLN A 111 -122.38 45.51 17.30
CA GLN A 111 -122.38 44.91 15.98
C GLN A 111 -123.44 43.80 15.87
N THR A 112 -123.55 42.95 16.89
CA THR A 112 -124.58 41.91 16.95
C THR A 112 -125.98 42.54 17.03
N LYS A 113 -126.16 43.61 17.83
CA LYS A 113 -127.42 44.37 17.87
C LYS A 113 -127.73 45.08 16.56
N LEU A 114 -126.71 45.58 15.85
CA LEU A 114 -126.85 46.20 14.55
C LEU A 114 -127.30 45.14 13.54
N GLN A 115 -126.66 43.96 13.53
CA GLN A 115 -127.02 42.83 12.68
C GLN A 115 -128.43 42.28 12.98
N GLN A 116 -128.86 42.29 14.24
CA GLN A 116 -130.20 41.87 14.64
C GLN A 116 -131.26 42.95 14.50
N SER A 117 -130.87 44.22 14.28
CA SER A 117 -131.79 45.33 14.05
C SER A 117 -132.61 45.09 12.80
N SER A 118 -133.89 45.50 12.83
CA SER A 118 -134.77 45.41 11.67
C SER A 118 -134.19 46.12 10.45
N TYR A 119 -133.43 47.19 10.68
CA TYR A 119 -132.82 47.98 9.62
C TYR A 119 -131.70 47.22 8.89
N HIS A 120 -130.86 46.45 9.59
CA HIS A 120 -129.79 45.68 8.93
C HIS A 120 -130.35 44.45 8.21
N LYS A 121 -131.38 43.80 8.76
CA LYS A 121 -132.12 42.74 8.05
C LYS A 121 -132.82 43.26 6.80
N GLN A 122 -133.45 44.43 6.88
CA GLN A 122 -134.05 45.09 5.71
C GLN A 122 -133.01 45.57 4.70
N GLN A 123 -131.81 45.93 5.16
CA GLN A 123 -130.71 46.33 4.30
C GLN A 123 -130.02 45.14 3.63
N GLU A 124 -129.85 44.01 4.33
CA GLU A 124 -129.45 42.73 3.71
C GLU A 124 -130.50 42.23 2.73
N GLU A 125 -131.80 42.33 3.05
CA GLU A 125 -132.87 42.02 2.10
C GLU A 125 -132.85 42.96 0.91
N LEU A 126 -132.62 44.27 1.09
CA LEU A 126 -132.49 45.24 -0.01
C LEU A 126 -131.25 45.00 -0.85
N ASP A 127 -130.12 44.67 -0.26
CA ASP A 127 -128.89 44.40 -0.99
C ASP A 127 -128.96 43.02 -1.68
N ALA A 128 -129.63 42.02 -1.08
CA ALA A 128 -129.99 40.79 -1.76
C ALA A 128 -130.97 41.03 -2.91
N LEU A 129 -131.96 41.92 -2.73
CA LEU A 129 -132.89 42.28 -3.81
C LEU A 129 -132.18 43.05 -4.91
N LYS A 130 -131.29 44.00 -4.59
CA LYS A 130 -130.44 44.71 -5.56
C LYS A 130 -129.51 43.76 -6.30
N LYS A 131 -128.92 42.79 -5.60
CA LYS A 131 -128.08 41.77 -6.23
C LYS A 131 -128.88 40.86 -7.14
N THR A 132 -130.09 40.46 -6.71
CA THR A 132 -131.05 39.74 -7.56
C THR A 132 -131.49 40.59 -8.75
N ILE A 133 -131.64 41.91 -8.59
CA ILE A 133 -131.94 42.85 -9.67
C ILE A 133 -130.75 43.01 -10.60
N GLU A 134 -129.51 43.11 -10.12
CA GLU A 134 -128.29 43.13 -10.94
C GLU A 134 -128.13 41.81 -11.69
N GLU A 135 -128.34 40.66 -11.05
CA GLU A 135 -128.36 39.35 -11.70
C GLU A 135 -129.52 39.24 -12.69
N SER A 136 -130.68 39.83 -12.40
CA SER A 136 -131.82 39.91 -13.32
C SER A 136 -131.55 40.85 -14.49
N GLU A 137 -130.87 41.98 -14.29
CA GLU A 137 -130.48 42.93 -15.33
C GLU A 137 -129.33 42.40 -16.17
N GLU A 138 -128.41 41.64 -15.57
CA GLU A 138 -127.32 40.93 -16.25
C GLU A 138 -127.88 39.75 -17.05
N THR A 139 -128.82 38.98 -16.49
CA THR A 139 -129.54 37.96 -17.27
C THR A 139 -130.42 38.59 -18.33
N LEU A 140 -131.04 39.75 -18.12
CA LEU A 140 -131.85 40.45 -19.13
C LEU A 140 -130.97 41.13 -20.18
N LYS A 141 -129.77 41.61 -19.84
CA LYS A 141 -128.71 42.01 -20.78
C LYS A 141 -128.23 40.81 -21.57
N ASN A 142 -127.88 39.70 -20.93
CA ASN A 142 -127.47 38.48 -21.60
C ASN A 142 -128.59 37.92 -22.48
N THR A 143 -129.85 37.99 -22.05
CA THR A 143 -131.00 37.53 -22.84
C THR A 143 -131.31 38.49 -23.98
N LYS A 144 -131.18 39.81 -23.79
CA LYS A 144 -131.24 40.80 -24.89
C LYS A 144 -130.05 40.67 -25.83
N GLU A 145 -128.88 40.27 -25.33
CA GLU A 145 -127.70 40.04 -26.14
C GLU A 145 -127.81 38.70 -26.88
N ILE A 146 -128.44 37.68 -26.29
CA ILE A 146 -128.80 36.42 -26.93
C ILE A 146 -129.92 36.64 -27.95
N GLN A 147 -130.91 37.50 -27.65
CA GLN A 147 -131.99 37.89 -28.56
C GLN A 147 -131.44 38.73 -29.72
N ARG A 148 -130.58 39.72 -29.45
CA ARG A 148 -129.84 40.47 -30.49
C ARG A 148 -128.93 39.55 -31.30
N LYS A 149 -128.20 38.63 -30.66
CA LYS A 149 -127.40 37.59 -31.35
C LYS A 149 -128.30 36.60 -32.11
N ALA A 150 -129.55 36.39 -31.71
CA ALA A 150 -130.50 35.52 -32.38
C ALA A 150 -131.19 36.22 -33.55
N GLU A 151 -131.52 37.50 -33.43
CA GLU A 151 -132.01 38.38 -34.50
C GLU A 151 -130.91 38.69 -35.51
N GLU A 152 -129.68 38.99 -35.07
CA GLU A 152 -128.49 39.05 -35.93
C GLU A 152 -128.24 37.69 -36.60
N LYS A 153 -128.39 36.56 -35.88
CA LYS A 153 -128.30 35.23 -36.51
C LYS A 153 -129.46 34.94 -37.46
N TYR A 154 -130.65 35.49 -37.25
CA TYR A 154 -131.82 35.31 -38.11
C TYR A 154 -131.67 36.15 -39.39
N GLU A 155 -131.22 37.40 -39.27
CA GLU A 155 -130.91 38.31 -40.37
C GLU A 155 -129.66 37.84 -41.16
N VAL A 156 -128.68 37.25 -40.46
CA VAL A 156 -127.54 36.54 -41.05
C VAL A 156 -127.95 35.19 -41.64
N LEU A 157 -128.94 34.46 -41.12
CA LEU A 157 -129.47 33.24 -41.75
C LEU A 157 -130.26 33.56 -43.02
N GLU A 158 -131.03 34.65 -43.01
CA GLU A 158 -131.81 35.15 -44.15
C GLU A 158 -130.89 35.67 -45.26
N ASN A 159 -129.78 36.33 -44.90
CA ASN A 159 -128.72 36.72 -45.83
C ASN A 159 -127.79 35.54 -46.22
N LYS A 160 -127.52 34.57 -45.34
CA LYS A 160 -126.75 33.35 -45.66
C LYS A 160 -127.53 32.41 -46.56
N MET A 161 -128.86 32.34 -46.49
CA MET A 161 -129.65 31.63 -47.51
C MET A 161 -129.49 32.22 -48.92
N LYS A 162 -129.04 33.48 -49.04
CA LYS A 162 -128.72 34.13 -50.31
C LYS A 162 -127.22 34.11 -50.67
N ASN A 163 -126.29 33.85 -49.73
CA ASN A 163 -124.82 33.98 -49.92
C ASN A 163 -123.92 32.98 -49.10
N ALA A 164 -124.39 31.79 -48.73
CA ALA A 164 -123.73 30.87 -47.77
C ALA A 164 -122.32 30.34 -48.12
N GLU A 165 -121.91 30.29 -49.39
CA GLU A 165 -120.66 29.61 -49.78
C GLU A 165 -119.41 30.46 -49.50
N ALA A 166 -119.46 31.78 -49.75
CA ALA A 166 -118.27 32.64 -49.73
C ALA A 166 -117.72 32.94 -48.32
N GLU A 167 -118.57 33.00 -47.30
CA GLU A 167 -118.17 33.35 -45.93
C GLU A 167 -117.56 32.15 -45.18
N ARG A 168 -118.11 30.95 -45.43
CA ARG A 168 -117.62 29.68 -44.89
C ARG A 168 -116.21 29.35 -45.39
N GLU A 169 -115.91 29.69 -46.64
CA GLU A 169 -114.60 29.48 -47.25
C GLU A 169 -113.51 30.39 -46.66
N ARG A 170 -113.88 31.60 -46.21
CA ARG A 170 -112.95 32.58 -45.61
C ARG A 170 -112.56 32.19 -44.17
N GLU A 171 -113.53 31.78 -43.35
CA GLU A 171 -113.27 31.30 -41.99
C GLU A 171 -112.47 29.99 -41.98
N LEU A 172 -112.76 29.07 -42.92
CA LEU A 172 -111.96 27.86 -43.12
C LEU A 172 -110.51 28.21 -43.47
N LYS A 173 -110.27 29.18 -44.38
CA LYS A 173 -108.91 29.63 -44.72
C LYS A 173 -108.16 30.24 -43.54
N ASP A 174 -108.80 31.04 -42.70
CA ASP A 174 -108.14 31.66 -41.54
C ASP A 174 -107.89 30.66 -40.41
N ALA A 175 -108.80 29.72 -40.18
CA ALA A 175 -108.57 28.59 -39.27
C ALA A 175 -107.44 27.69 -39.78
N GLN A 176 -107.40 27.40 -41.09
CA GLN A 176 -106.32 26.63 -41.71
C GLN A 176 -104.97 27.34 -41.57
N LYS A 177 -104.89 28.65 -41.80
CA LYS A 177 -103.66 29.44 -41.59
C LYS A 177 -103.20 29.43 -40.13
N LYS A 178 -104.12 29.55 -39.17
CA LYS A 178 -103.78 29.47 -37.73
C LYS A 178 -103.27 28.07 -37.36
N LEU A 179 -103.89 27.03 -37.90
CA LEU A 179 -103.46 25.64 -37.72
C LEU A 179 -102.07 25.41 -38.33
N ASP A 180 -101.82 25.88 -39.55
CA ASP A 180 -100.53 25.74 -40.23
C ASP A 180 -99.42 26.54 -39.52
N CYS A 181 -99.74 27.72 -39.01
CA CYS A 181 -98.82 28.53 -38.20
C CYS A 181 -98.54 27.87 -36.82
N ALA A 182 -99.52 27.22 -36.22
CA ALA A 182 -99.32 26.44 -35.00
C ALA A 182 -98.50 25.15 -35.25
N LYS A 183 -98.75 24.46 -36.37
CA LYS A 183 -97.98 23.27 -36.79
C LYS A 183 -96.52 23.62 -37.03
N THR A 184 -96.24 24.66 -37.82
CA THR A 184 -94.86 25.10 -38.08
C THR A 184 -94.12 25.50 -36.81
N LYS A 185 -94.79 26.15 -35.86
CA LYS A 185 -94.21 26.45 -34.53
C LYS A 185 -93.98 25.18 -33.69
N ALA A 186 -94.91 24.24 -33.70
CA ALA A 186 -94.77 22.96 -33.00
C ALA A 186 -93.62 22.13 -33.59
N ASP A 187 -93.51 22.06 -34.92
CA ASP A 187 -92.42 21.36 -35.62
C ASP A 187 -91.06 22.01 -35.33
N ALA A 188 -90.99 23.35 -35.33
CA ALA A 188 -89.76 24.07 -34.98
C ALA A 188 -89.35 23.82 -33.51
N SER A 189 -90.31 23.78 -32.59
CA SER A 189 -90.06 23.47 -31.18
C SER A 189 -89.64 22.01 -30.97
N SER A 190 -90.30 21.08 -31.68
CA SER A 190 -89.94 19.65 -31.69
C SER A 190 -88.52 19.42 -32.20
N LYS A 191 -88.12 20.13 -33.27
CA LYS A 191 -86.77 20.05 -33.82
C LYS A 191 -85.72 20.57 -32.82
N LYS A 192 -85.96 21.74 -32.20
CA LYS A 192 -85.08 22.28 -31.14
C LYS A 192 -84.99 21.35 -29.93
N MET A 193 -86.09 20.71 -29.55
CA MET A 193 -86.10 19.76 -28.44
C MET A 193 -85.26 18.52 -28.77
N LYS A 194 -85.36 17.98 -30.00
CA LYS A 194 -84.48 16.89 -30.45
C LYS A 194 -83.00 17.28 -30.48
N GLU A 195 -82.66 18.49 -30.95
CA GLU A 195 -81.29 19.00 -30.93
C GLU A 195 -80.75 19.09 -29.50
N LYS A 196 -81.54 19.64 -28.55
CA LYS A 196 -81.14 19.68 -27.13
C LYS A 196 -81.09 18.32 -26.47
N GLN A 197 -81.96 17.38 -26.85
CA GLN A 197 -81.91 16.00 -26.38
C GLN A 197 -80.58 15.33 -26.79
N GLN A 198 -80.16 15.52 -28.04
CA GLN A 198 -78.89 14.99 -28.55
C GLN A 198 -77.67 15.62 -27.86
N GLU A 199 -77.69 16.94 -27.62
CA GLU A 199 -76.64 17.62 -26.84
C GLU A 199 -76.55 17.05 -25.41
N VAL A 200 -77.69 16.82 -24.75
CA VAL A 200 -77.72 16.24 -23.40
C VAL A 200 -77.14 14.83 -23.44
N GLU A 201 -77.57 13.96 -24.37
CA GLU A 201 -77.01 12.60 -24.49
C GLU A 201 -75.49 12.61 -24.72
N ALA A 202 -74.99 13.49 -25.59
CA ALA A 202 -73.55 13.65 -25.84
C ALA A 202 -72.78 14.05 -24.57
N ILE A 203 -73.27 15.07 -23.85
CA ILE A 203 -72.66 15.52 -22.59
C ILE A 203 -72.70 14.42 -21.54
N THR A 204 -73.79 13.64 -21.49
CA THR A 204 -73.94 12.56 -20.50
C THR A 204 -72.90 11.46 -20.73
N LEU A 205 -72.64 11.09 -22.00
CA LEU A 205 -71.60 10.13 -22.37
C LEU A 205 -70.20 10.64 -22.01
N GLU A 206 -69.89 11.90 -22.31
CA GLU A 206 -68.61 12.52 -21.91
C GLU A 206 -68.43 12.51 -20.39
N LEU A 207 -69.49 12.75 -19.63
CA LEU A 207 -69.47 12.75 -18.16
C LEU A 207 -69.24 11.34 -17.60
N GLU A 208 -69.80 10.30 -18.23
CA GLU A 208 -69.53 8.91 -17.88
C GLU A 208 -68.09 8.50 -18.19
N GLU A 209 -67.55 8.93 -19.34
CA GLU A 209 -66.16 8.68 -19.71
C GLU A 209 -65.18 9.35 -18.75
N LEU A 210 -65.38 10.64 -18.44
CA LEU A 210 -64.60 11.38 -17.44
C LEU A 210 -64.68 10.74 -16.05
N LYS A 211 -65.84 10.24 -15.64
CA LYS A 211 -65.98 9.50 -14.37
C LYS A 211 -65.15 8.22 -14.36
N ARG A 212 -65.12 7.49 -15.48
CA ARG A 212 -64.33 6.26 -15.62
C ARG A 212 -62.83 6.54 -15.61
N GLU A 213 -62.40 7.62 -16.26
CA GLU A 213 -61.01 8.08 -16.20
C GLU A 213 -60.61 8.49 -14.78
N HIS A 214 -61.46 9.26 -14.10
CA HIS A 214 -61.21 9.69 -12.73
C HIS A 214 -61.08 8.50 -11.77
N THR A 215 -61.92 7.47 -11.88
CA THR A 215 -61.78 6.26 -11.06
C THR A 215 -60.51 5.49 -11.40
N SER A 216 -60.12 5.39 -12.68
CA SER A 216 -58.85 4.80 -13.09
C SER A 216 -57.64 5.54 -12.50
N TYR A 217 -57.59 6.88 -12.62
CA TYR A 217 -56.51 7.67 -12.05
C TYR A 217 -56.44 7.58 -10.53
N LYS A 218 -57.59 7.52 -9.86
CA LYS A 218 -57.64 7.33 -8.41
C LYS A 218 -57.02 5.99 -7.98
N GLN A 219 -57.35 4.90 -8.68
CA GLN A 219 -56.76 3.58 -8.43
C GLN A 219 -55.25 3.56 -8.69
N GLN A 220 -54.79 4.22 -9.76
CA GLN A 220 -53.36 4.36 -10.03
C GLN A 220 -52.63 5.15 -8.93
N LEU A 221 -53.24 6.23 -8.43
CA LEU A 221 -52.71 7.02 -7.32
C LEU A 221 -52.59 6.21 -6.02
N GLU A 222 -53.60 5.40 -5.70
CA GLU A 222 -53.55 4.49 -4.55
C GLU A 222 -52.42 3.46 -4.69
N ALA A 223 -52.29 2.82 -5.85
CA ALA A 223 -51.21 1.87 -6.11
C ALA A 223 -49.80 2.50 -6.02
N VAL A 224 -49.63 3.72 -6.54
CA VAL A 224 -48.37 4.46 -6.44
C VAL A 224 -48.06 4.83 -4.99
N ASN A 225 -49.06 5.27 -4.22
CA ASN A 225 -48.87 5.58 -2.80
C ASN A 225 -48.49 4.35 -1.96
N GLU A 226 -49.06 3.18 -2.25
CA GLU A 226 -48.65 1.93 -1.62
C GLU A 226 -47.20 1.54 -1.98
N ALA A 227 -46.82 1.72 -3.25
CA ALA A 227 -45.44 1.50 -3.70
C ALA A 227 -44.46 2.47 -3.01
N ILE A 228 -44.80 3.74 -2.87
CA ILE A 228 -43.98 4.75 -2.16
C ILE A 228 -43.77 4.31 -0.70
N LYS A 229 -44.84 3.95 0.02
CA LYS A 229 -44.73 3.47 1.41
C LYS A 229 -43.85 2.23 1.53
N SER A 230 -43.94 1.31 0.58
CA SER A 230 -43.07 0.13 0.53
C SER A 230 -41.60 0.52 0.37
N TYR A 231 -41.31 1.44 -0.55
CA TYR A 231 -39.94 1.92 -0.78
C TYR A 231 -39.40 2.71 0.41
N GLU A 232 -40.21 3.55 1.07
CA GLU A 232 -39.81 4.25 2.29
C GLU A 232 -39.42 3.28 3.41
N SER A 233 -40.21 2.23 3.62
CA SER A 233 -39.88 1.18 4.59
C SER A 233 -38.60 0.42 4.23
N GLN A 234 -38.38 0.11 2.94
CA GLN A 234 -37.13 -0.51 2.49
C GLN A 234 -35.92 0.41 2.70
N ILE A 235 -36.06 1.71 2.46
CA ILE A 235 -35.01 2.71 2.69
C ILE A 235 -34.66 2.78 4.18
N GLU A 236 -35.65 2.76 5.08
CA GLU A 236 -35.38 2.74 6.53
C GLU A 236 -34.60 1.49 6.96
N VAL A 237 -34.99 0.31 6.46
CA VAL A 237 -34.28 -0.95 6.74
C VAL A 237 -32.85 -0.88 6.23
N MET A 238 -32.64 -0.46 4.99
CA MET A 238 -31.30 -0.31 4.41
C MET A 238 -30.46 0.74 5.16
N ALA A 239 -31.05 1.85 5.60
CA ALA A 239 -30.36 2.87 6.39
C ALA A 239 -29.90 2.31 7.74
N ALA A 240 -30.73 1.51 8.42
CA ALA A 240 -30.37 0.84 9.65
C ALA A 240 -29.23 -0.18 9.46
N GLU A 241 -29.26 -0.95 8.36
CA GLU A 241 -28.17 -1.88 8.01
C GLU A 241 -26.86 -1.14 7.71
N VAL A 242 -26.91 -0.04 6.96
CA VAL A 242 -25.73 0.80 6.69
C VAL A 242 -25.16 1.36 7.99
N ALA A 243 -26.00 1.83 8.91
CA ALA A 243 -25.55 2.32 10.21
C ALA A 243 -24.84 1.22 11.02
N LYS A 244 -25.43 0.03 11.09
CA LYS A 244 -24.85 -1.14 11.78
C LYS A 244 -23.51 -1.55 11.15
N ASN A 245 -23.44 -1.61 9.82
CA ASN A 245 -22.22 -1.97 9.11
C ASN A 245 -21.13 -0.92 9.32
N LYS A 246 -21.48 0.37 9.33
CA LYS A 246 -20.54 1.46 9.60
C LYS A 246 -19.94 1.36 11.01
N GLU A 247 -20.75 1.01 12.00
CA GLU A 247 -20.26 0.77 13.36
C GLU A 247 -19.32 -0.44 13.43
N SER A 248 -19.66 -1.54 12.74
CA SER A 248 -18.79 -2.72 12.65
C SER A 248 -17.45 -2.42 11.97
N VAL A 249 -17.47 -1.62 10.89
CA VAL A 249 -16.24 -1.19 10.19
C VAL A 249 -15.39 -0.32 11.08
N ASN A 250 -15.98 0.62 11.82
CA ASN A 250 -15.22 1.46 12.76
C ASN A 250 -14.56 0.63 13.86
N LYS A 251 -15.26 -0.35 14.45
CA LYS A 251 -14.69 -1.29 15.44
C LYS A 251 -13.52 -2.09 14.86
N ALA A 252 -13.69 -2.65 13.67
CA ALA A 252 -12.62 -3.39 12.99
C ALA A 252 -11.42 -2.49 12.66
N GLN A 253 -11.67 -1.24 12.26
CA GLN A 253 -10.61 -0.27 11.99
C GLN A 253 -9.82 0.07 13.25
N GLU A 254 -10.49 0.28 14.39
CA GLU A 254 -9.84 0.50 15.68
C GLU A 254 -8.99 -0.71 16.11
N GLU A 255 -9.50 -1.93 15.96
CA GLU A 255 -8.73 -3.15 16.24
C GLU A 255 -7.49 -3.27 15.36
N VAL A 256 -7.61 -2.99 14.06
CA VAL A 256 -6.47 -2.99 13.13
C VAL A 256 -5.46 -1.93 13.52
N THR A 257 -5.88 -0.73 13.93
CA THR A 257 -4.95 0.30 14.41
C THR A 257 -4.19 -0.14 15.66
N LYS A 258 -4.88 -0.72 16.64
CA LYS A 258 -4.24 -1.29 17.84
C LYS A 258 -3.25 -2.40 17.50
N GLN A 259 -3.61 -3.30 16.60
CA GLN A 259 -2.71 -4.37 16.16
C GLN A 259 -1.48 -3.82 15.43
N LYS A 260 -1.65 -2.80 14.57
CA LYS A 260 -0.51 -2.13 13.91
C LYS A 260 0.43 -1.49 14.91
N GLU A 261 -0.09 -0.81 15.93
CA GLU A 261 0.73 -0.24 17.01
C GLU A 261 1.54 -1.33 17.73
N VAL A 262 0.90 -2.45 18.08
CA VAL A 262 1.59 -3.60 18.71
C VAL A 262 2.68 -4.17 17.80
N ILE A 263 2.39 -4.36 16.50
CA ILE A 263 3.38 -4.84 15.53
C ILE A 263 4.55 -3.88 15.42
N THR A 264 4.30 -2.57 15.34
CA THR A 264 5.37 -1.57 15.24
C THR A 264 6.24 -1.56 16.50
N ALA A 265 5.65 -1.69 17.68
CA ALA A 265 6.37 -1.82 18.94
C ALA A 265 7.22 -3.10 18.96
N GLN A 266 6.67 -4.23 18.54
CA GLN A 266 7.42 -5.49 18.45
C GLN A 266 8.57 -5.40 17.44
N ASP A 267 8.36 -4.79 16.27
CA ASP A 267 9.39 -4.60 15.25
C ASP A 267 10.57 -3.76 15.75
N THR A 268 10.29 -2.72 16.55
CA THR A 268 11.35 -1.91 17.18
C THR A 268 12.17 -2.72 18.18
N VAL A 269 11.51 -3.56 18.99
CA VAL A 269 12.19 -4.47 19.93
C VAL A 269 13.01 -5.51 19.17
N ILE A 270 12.46 -6.10 18.11
CA ILE A 270 13.15 -7.09 17.26
C ILE A 270 14.40 -6.46 16.63
N LYS A 271 14.30 -5.25 16.06
CA LYS A 271 15.45 -4.52 15.51
C LYS A 271 16.53 -4.27 16.56
N ALA A 272 16.15 -3.85 17.76
CA ALA A 272 17.09 -3.66 18.86
C ALA A 272 17.80 -4.97 19.24
N LYS A 273 17.05 -6.09 19.31
CA LYS A 273 17.63 -7.42 19.60
C LYS A 273 18.56 -7.91 18.49
N TYR A 274 18.24 -7.67 17.22
CA TYR A 274 19.15 -7.98 16.10
C TYR A 274 20.45 -7.18 16.18
N ALA A 275 20.39 -5.91 16.57
CA ALA A 275 21.58 -5.08 16.78
C ALA A 275 22.45 -5.60 17.94
N GLU A 276 21.82 -6.00 19.06
CA GLU A 276 22.53 -6.65 20.17
C GLU A 276 23.21 -7.95 19.75
N VAL A 277 22.50 -8.81 19.00
CA VAL A 277 23.06 -10.07 18.48
C VAL A 277 24.24 -9.82 17.55
N ALA A 278 24.14 -8.82 16.66
CA ALA A 278 25.24 -8.45 15.78
C ALA A 278 26.48 -7.99 16.57
N LYS A 279 26.28 -7.14 17.58
CA LYS A 279 27.35 -6.67 18.47
C LYS A 279 28.00 -7.83 19.24
N HIS A 280 27.21 -8.73 19.80
CA HIS A 280 27.75 -9.91 20.50
C HIS A 280 28.48 -10.86 19.55
N LYS A 281 28.03 -10.99 18.30
CA LYS A 281 28.73 -11.79 17.29
C LYS A 281 30.09 -11.20 16.92
N GLU A 282 30.18 -9.88 16.78
CA GLU A 282 31.44 -9.17 16.56
C GLU A 282 32.40 -9.36 17.75
N GLN A 283 31.92 -9.14 18.98
CA GLN A 283 32.70 -9.38 20.19
C GLN A 283 33.19 -10.83 20.33
N ASN A 284 32.37 -11.80 19.93
CA ASN A 284 32.74 -13.21 19.93
C ASN A 284 33.81 -13.51 18.87
N ASN A 285 33.71 -12.92 17.67
CA ASN A 285 34.74 -13.07 16.64
C ASN A 285 36.07 -12.47 17.10
N ASP A 286 36.06 -11.27 17.69
CA ASP A 286 37.25 -10.62 18.25
C ASP A 286 37.89 -11.47 19.34
N SER A 287 37.08 -12.00 20.26
CA SER A 287 37.55 -12.91 21.30
C SER A 287 38.15 -14.19 20.71
N GLN A 288 37.55 -14.77 19.67
CA GLN A 288 38.10 -15.93 18.97
C GLN A 288 39.43 -15.63 18.28
N LEU A 289 39.58 -14.45 17.67
CA LEU A 289 40.86 -14.02 17.09
C LEU A 289 41.92 -13.85 18.18
N LYS A 290 41.56 -13.25 19.32
CA LYS A 290 42.43 -13.11 20.48
C LYS A 290 42.88 -14.46 21.02
N ILE A 291 41.96 -15.42 21.11
CA ILE A 291 42.27 -16.79 21.54
C ILE A 291 43.25 -17.44 20.57
N LYS A 292 43.04 -17.33 19.25
CA LYS A 292 43.97 -17.87 18.24
C LYS A 292 45.36 -17.24 18.32
N GLU A 293 45.42 -15.93 18.52
CA GLU A 293 46.69 -15.20 18.70
C GLU A 293 47.42 -15.67 19.95
N LEU A 294 46.72 -15.78 21.07
CA LEU A 294 47.29 -16.28 22.32
C LEU A 294 47.73 -17.75 22.20
N ASP A 295 46.94 -18.60 21.55
CA ASP A 295 47.28 -20.00 21.33
C ASP A 295 48.52 -20.17 20.43
N HIS A 296 48.65 -19.34 19.40
CA HIS A 296 49.86 -19.26 18.58
C HIS A 296 51.08 -18.82 19.41
N ASN A 297 50.93 -17.79 20.24
CA ASN A 297 52.00 -17.31 21.13
C ASN A 297 52.39 -18.37 22.17
N ILE A 298 51.42 -19.05 22.78
CA ILE A 298 51.66 -20.16 23.70
C ILE A 298 52.43 -21.28 22.99
N SER A 299 52.00 -21.67 21.79
CA SER A 299 52.66 -22.71 21.00
C SER A 299 54.09 -22.32 20.63
N LYS A 300 54.31 -21.05 20.23
CA LYS A 300 55.63 -20.50 19.95
C LYS A 300 56.52 -20.52 21.18
N HIS A 301 56.06 -19.99 22.31
CA HIS A 301 56.83 -19.97 23.55
C HIS A 301 57.11 -21.37 24.10
N LYS A 302 56.16 -22.30 23.95
CA LYS A 302 56.36 -23.71 24.30
C LYS A 302 57.47 -24.32 23.45
N ARG A 303 57.46 -24.10 22.13
CA ARG A 303 58.52 -24.57 21.23
C ARG A 303 59.87 -23.92 21.55
N GLU A 304 59.91 -22.62 21.80
CA GLU A 304 61.12 -21.92 22.22
C GLU A 304 61.66 -22.47 23.55
N ALA A 305 60.79 -22.81 24.51
CA ALA A 305 61.17 -23.43 25.76
C ALA A 305 61.67 -24.87 25.56
N GLU A 306 61.03 -25.68 24.71
CA GLU A 306 61.47 -27.03 24.35
C GLU A 306 62.82 -27.00 23.63
N ASP A 307 62.99 -26.13 22.62
CA ASP A 307 64.25 -25.94 21.90
C ASP A 307 65.35 -25.43 22.84
N GLY A 308 65.02 -24.52 23.75
CA GLY A 308 65.91 -24.03 24.81
C GLY A 308 66.34 -25.14 25.76
N ALA A 309 65.38 -25.94 26.26
CA ALA A 309 65.65 -27.08 27.13
C ALA A 309 66.49 -28.17 26.44
N ALA A 310 66.18 -28.47 25.18
CA ALA A 310 66.96 -29.40 24.36
C ALA A 310 68.39 -28.89 24.15
N LYS A 311 68.57 -27.59 23.89
CA LYS A 311 69.89 -26.98 23.77
C LYS A 311 70.67 -27.05 25.07
N VAL A 312 70.04 -26.76 26.21
CA VAL A 312 70.66 -26.88 27.55
C VAL A 312 71.05 -28.33 27.82
N SER A 313 70.16 -29.30 27.56
CA SER A 313 70.43 -30.72 27.72
C SER A 313 71.59 -31.19 26.83
N LYS A 314 71.64 -30.75 25.57
CA LYS A 314 72.75 -31.02 24.66
C LYS A 314 74.05 -30.42 25.17
N MET A 315 74.05 -29.17 25.62
CA MET A 315 75.24 -28.51 26.17
C MET A 315 75.74 -29.22 27.44
N LEU A 316 74.84 -29.66 28.34
CA LEU A 316 75.21 -30.46 29.51
C LEU A 316 75.83 -31.81 29.14
N LYS A 317 75.44 -32.40 28.00
CA LYS A 317 75.99 -33.68 27.53
C LYS A 317 77.32 -33.54 26.77
N ASP A 318 77.44 -32.50 25.95
CA ASP A 318 78.64 -32.25 25.13
C ASP A 318 79.80 -31.71 25.98
N TYR A 319 79.50 -31.16 27.17
CA TYR A 319 80.46 -30.49 28.04
C TYR A 319 80.28 -30.87 29.52
N ASP A 320 80.97 -31.94 29.94
CA ASP A 320 80.91 -32.47 31.31
C ASP A 320 81.33 -31.45 32.40
N TRP A 321 82.18 -30.47 32.05
CA TRP A 321 82.62 -29.42 32.98
C TRP A 321 81.47 -28.50 33.43
N ILE A 322 80.40 -28.38 32.65
CA ILE A 322 79.27 -27.51 32.97
C ILE A 322 78.54 -28.00 34.22
N ASP A 323 78.41 -29.32 34.42
CA ASP A 323 77.76 -29.88 35.60
C ASP A 323 78.63 -29.73 36.86
N ALA A 324 79.95 -29.90 36.72
CA ALA A 324 80.92 -29.73 37.80
C ALA A 324 81.02 -28.26 38.28
N GLU A 325 80.99 -27.29 37.36
CA GLU A 325 81.22 -25.87 37.66
C GLU A 325 79.94 -25.04 37.78
N ARG A 326 78.75 -25.66 37.62
CA ARG A 326 77.45 -24.97 37.66
C ARG A 326 77.23 -24.11 38.91
N HIS A 327 77.76 -24.55 40.05
CA HIS A 327 77.62 -23.85 41.34
C HIS A 327 78.42 -22.54 41.41
N LEU A 328 79.38 -22.33 40.50
CA LEU A 328 80.22 -21.12 40.41
C LEU A 328 79.65 -20.06 39.47
N PHE A 329 78.60 -20.38 38.70
CA PHE A 329 77.97 -19.47 37.73
C PHE A 329 77.24 -18.32 38.43
N GLY A 330 77.59 -17.07 38.11
CA GLY A 330 76.97 -15.88 38.67
C GLY A 330 77.41 -15.53 40.10
N GLN A 331 78.40 -16.24 40.67
CA GLN A 331 78.99 -15.87 41.96
C GLN A 331 79.99 -14.71 41.81
N PRO A 332 79.99 -13.73 42.72
CA PRO A 332 80.96 -12.64 42.71
C PRO A 332 82.37 -13.20 42.97
N ASN A 333 83.39 -12.69 42.25
CA ASN A 333 84.79 -13.14 42.28
C ASN A 333 85.09 -14.54 41.68
N SER A 334 84.17 -15.15 40.92
CA SER A 334 84.46 -16.35 40.11
C SER A 334 84.76 -15.97 38.63
N ALA A 335 85.36 -16.89 37.87
CA ALA A 335 85.54 -16.72 36.42
C ALA A 335 84.21 -16.58 35.64
N TYR A 336 83.08 -16.85 36.30
CA TYR A 336 81.72 -16.83 35.77
C TYR A 336 80.85 -15.74 36.41
N ASP A 337 81.45 -14.64 36.89
CA ASP A 337 80.73 -13.46 37.36
C ASP A 337 80.11 -12.68 36.19
N PHE A 338 78.79 -12.85 36.02
CA PHE A 338 78.03 -12.25 34.93
C PHE A 338 77.76 -10.74 35.09
N LYS A 339 78.09 -10.14 36.24
CA LYS A 339 78.03 -8.68 36.44
C LYS A 339 79.29 -8.00 35.92
N THR A 340 80.46 -8.62 36.11
CA THR A 340 81.75 -8.08 35.68
C THR A 340 82.05 -8.42 34.21
N ASN A 341 81.62 -9.59 33.73
CA ASN A 341 81.74 -9.99 32.33
C ASN A 341 80.37 -10.37 31.77
N ASN A 342 79.73 -9.45 31.03
CA ASN A 342 78.37 -9.65 30.52
C ASN A 342 78.35 -10.80 29.49
N PRO A 343 77.56 -11.87 29.71
CA PRO A 343 77.48 -13.01 28.79
C PRO A 343 77.13 -12.63 27.35
N LYS A 344 76.34 -11.55 27.16
CA LYS A 344 76.01 -11.04 25.81
C LYS A 344 77.22 -10.39 25.14
N GLU A 345 78.02 -9.61 25.86
CA GLU A 345 79.23 -8.97 25.31
C GLU A 345 80.35 -9.99 25.07
N ALA A 346 80.50 -10.95 25.98
CA ALA A 346 81.41 -12.09 25.81
C ALA A 346 80.99 -12.95 24.59
N GLY A 347 79.69 -13.20 24.41
CA GLY A 347 79.14 -13.87 23.24
C GLY A 347 79.36 -13.08 21.95
N GLN A 348 79.16 -11.75 21.94
CA GLN A 348 79.48 -10.89 20.80
C GLN A 348 80.98 -10.85 20.50
N ARG A 349 81.84 -10.88 21.52
CA ARG A 349 83.30 -10.94 21.35
C ARG A 349 83.73 -12.28 20.80
N LEU A 350 83.13 -13.38 21.27
CA LEU A 350 83.32 -14.72 20.72
C LEU A 350 82.86 -14.76 19.26
N GLN A 351 81.68 -14.22 18.94
CA GLN A 351 81.18 -14.15 17.57
C GLN A 351 82.08 -13.28 16.69
N LYS A 352 82.53 -12.10 17.15
CA LYS A 352 83.51 -11.29 16.42
C LYS A 352 84.83 -12.02 16.21
N LEU A 353 85.31 -12.78 17.19
CA LEU A 353 86.51 -13.60 17.07
C LEU A 353 86.29 -14.82 16.16
N GLN A 354 85.08 -15.41 16.13
CA GLN A 354 84.71 -16.49 15.22
C GLN A 354 84.53 -15.97 13.80
N GLU A 355 83.90 -14.82 13.60
CA GLU A 355 83.83 -14.12 12.32
C GLU A 355 85.21 -13.67 11.85
N MET A 356 86.09 -13.24 12.76
CA MET A 356 87.48 -12.94 12.45
C MET A 356 88.24 -14.22 12.10
N LYS A 357 88.03 -15.33 12.81
CA LYS A 357 88.56 -16.66 12.48
C LYS A 357 88.02 -17.20 11.16
N GLU A 358 86.75 -16.98 10.83
CA GLU A 358 86.15 -17.37 9.55
C GLU A 358 86.62 -16.46 8.42
N LYS A 359 86.73 -15.14 8.63
CA LYS A 359 87.33 -14.20 7.67
C LYS A 359 88.79 -14.54 7.41
N LEU A 360 89.57 -14.82 8.47
CA LEU A 360 90.93 -15.33 8.34
C LEU A 360 90.91 -16.71 7.67
N GLY A 361 89.98 -17.61 8.01
CA GLY A 361 89.83 -18.93 7.40
C GLY A 361 89.40 -18.89 5.93
N ARG A 362 88.71 -17.82 5.50
CA ARG A 362 88.36 -17.54 4.10
C ARG A 362 89.57 -16.98 3.33
N ASN A 363 90.42 -16.20 4.00
CA ASN A 363 91.67 -15.66 3.46
C ASN A 363 92.85 -16.65 3.55
N VAL A 364 92.77 -17.63 4.45
CA VAL A 364 93.65 -18.80 4.50
C VAL A 364 93.12 -19.75 3.45
N ASN A 365 93.72 -19.66 2.27
CA ASN A 365 93.41 -20.57 1.19
C ASN A 365 93.86 -21.98 1.60
N MET A 366 92.94 -22.78 2.16
CA MET A 366 93.19 -24.17 2.58
C MET A 366 93.55 -25.07 1.39
N ARG A 367 93.30 -24.62 0.15
CA ARG A 367 93.80 -25.25 -1.07
C ARG A 367 95.18 -24.75 -1.49
N ALA A 368 95.79 -23.78 -0.82
CA ALA A 368 97.12 -23.29 -1.17
C ALA A 368 98.17 -24.39 -1.08
N MET A 369 98.06 -25.30 -0.10
CA MET A 369 98.94 -26.48 -0.02
C MET A 369 98.73 -27.40 -1.23
N ASN A 370 97.48 -27.72 -1.59
CA ASN A 370 97.18 -28.56 -2.75
C ASN A 370 97.55 -27.88 -4.08
N VAL A 371 97.33 -26.56 -4.21
CA VAL A 371 97.70 -25.77 -5.39
C VAL A 371 99.21 -25.64 -5.50
N LEU A 372 99.94 -25.56 -4.39
CA LEU A 372 101.39 -25.60 -4.37
C LEU A 372 101.89 -26.98 -4.83
N THR A 373 101.35 -28.07 -4.29
CA THR A 373 101.69 -29.43 -4.73
C THR A 373 101.36 -29.64 -6.21
N GLU A 374 100.19 -29.21 -6.68
CA GLU A 374 99.79 -29.31 -8.08
C GLU A 374 100.66 -28.41 -8.99
N ALA A 375 101.07 -27.23 -8.52
CA ALA A 375 101.99 -26.36 -9.25
C ALA A 375 103.41 -26.93 -9.31
N GLU A 376 103.90 -27.54 -8.23
CA GLU A 376 105.19 -28.24 -8.19
C GLU A 376 105.18 -29.47 -9.11
N GLU A 377 104.12 -30.27 -9.11
CA GLU A 377 103.94 -31.39 -10.03
C GLU A 377 103.92 -30.90 -11.49
N ARG A 378 103.12 -29.87 -11.80
CA ARG A 378 103.10 -29.27 -13.15
C ARG A 378 104.45 -28.73 -13.56
N TYR A 379 105.19 -28.08 -12.65
CA TYR A 379 106.53 -27.56 -12.92
C TYR A 379 107.52 -28.69 -13.22
N ASN A 380 107.51 -29.74 -12.40
CA ASN A 380 108.36 -30.91 -12.58
C ASN A 380 108.04 -31.65 -13.88
N ASP A 381 106.76 -31.80 -14.22
CA ASP A 381 106.32 -32.38 -15.49
C ASP A 381 106.73 -31.51 -16.69
N LEU A 382 106.61 -30.19 -16.58
CA LEU A 382 107.05 -29.27 -17.64
C LEU A 382 108.57 -29.35 -17.84
N MET A 383 109.34 -29.43 -16.76
CA MET A 383 110.79 -29.61 -16.83
C MET A 383 111.20 -30.96 -17.43
N LYS A 384 110.48 -32.05 -17.09
CA LYS A 384 110.66 -33.35 -17.76
C LYS A 384 110.36 -33.26 -19.25
N LYS A 385 109.22 -32.68 -19.62
CA LYS A 385 108.83 -32.49 -21.04
C LYS A 385 109.86 -31.66 -21.80
N LYS A 386 110.39 -30.58 -21.21
CA LYS A 386 111.45 -29.77 -21.79
C LYS A 386 112.70 -30.60 -22.11
N ARG A 387 113.17 -31.40 -21.14
CA ARG A 387 114.33 -32.29 -21.34
C ARG A 387 114.08 -33.34 -22.44
N ILE A 388 112.86 -33.89 -22.51
CA ILE A 388 112.48 -34.83 -23.56
C ILE A 388 112.55 -34.14 -24.93
N VAL A 389 111.96 -32.94 -25.06
CA VAL A 389 111.99 -32.18 -26.33
C VAL A 389 113.41 -31.79 -26.75
N GLU A 390 114.28 -31.40 -25.81
CA GLU A 390 115.70 -31.11 -26.10
C GLU A 390 116.44 -32.36 -26.60
N ASN A 391 116.19 -33.51 -25.98
CA ASN A 391 116.76 -34.79 -26.43
C ASN A 391 116.19 -35.23 -27.79
N ASP A 392 114.89 -35.08 -28.02
CA ASP A 392 114.26 -35.43 -29.29
C ASP A 392 114.75 -34.53 -30.42
N LYS A 393 114.90 -33.22 -30.18
CA LYS A 393 115.53 -32.30 -31.14
C LYS A 393 116.93 -32.78 -31.52
N SER A 394 117.72 -33.17 -30.52
CA SER A 394 119.09 -33.67 -30.72
C SER A 394 119.09 -34.94 -31.57
N LYS A 395 118.21 -35.90 -31.26
CA LYS A 395 118.03 -37.14 -32.04
C LYS A 395 117.56 -36.90 -33.46
N ILE A 396 116.62 -35.98 -33.68
CA ILE A 396 116.12 -35.64 -35.02
C ILE A 396 117.27 -35.08 -35.87
N LEU A 397 118.09 -34.18 -35.32
CA LEU A 397 119.24 -33.64 -36.05
C LEU A 397 120.24 -34.73 -36.44
N THR A 398 120.58 -35.65 -35.53
CA THR A 398 121.44 -36.80 -35.86
C THR A 398 120.81 -37.71 -36.90
N THR A 399 119.50 -37.94 -36.83
CA THR A 399 118.78 -38.78 -37.80
C THR A 399 118.74 -38.15 -39.18
N ILE A 400 118.60 -36.82 -39.27
CA ILE A 400 118.66 -36.09 -40.55
C ILE A 400 120.05 -36.26 -41.17
N GLU A 401 121.11 -36.11 -40.38
CA GLU A 401 122.49 -36.25 -40.86
C GLU A 401 122.78 -37.67 -41.37
N ASP A 402 122.33 -38.70 -40.62
CA ASP A 402 122.41 -40.11 -41.05
C ASP A 402 121.58 -40.40 -42.31
N LEU A 403 120.38 -39.83 -42.41
CA LEU A 403 119.52 -39.99 -43.59
C LEU A 403 120.13 -39.34 -44.82
N ASP A 404 120.75 -38.17 -44.69
CA ASP A 404 121.36 -37.46 -45.81
C ASP A 404 122.60 -38.22 -46.34
N GLN A 405 123.40 -38.80 -45.44
CA GLN A 405 124.48 -39.72 -45.82
C GLN A 405 123.94 -40.95 -46.56
N LYS A 406 122.89 -41.60 -46.05
CA LYS A 406 122.26 -42.77 -46.72
C LYS A 406 121.63 -42.40 -48.07
N LYS A 407 120.99 -41.24 -48.17
CA LYS A 407 120.41 -40.71 -49.42
C LYS A 407 121.51 -40.54 -50.47
N ASN A 408 122.62 -39.91 -50.09
CA ASN A 408 123.76 -39.69 -51.00
C ASN A 408 124.38 -41.02 -51.46
N GLN A 409 124.54 -41.99 -50.56
CA GLN A 409 125.03 -43.33 -50.91
C GLN A 409 124.06 -44.05 -51.87
N ALA A 410 122.76 -44.05 -51.57
CA ALA A 410 121.74 -44.71 -52.38
C ALA A 410 121.63 -44.09 -53.79
N LEU A 411 121.68 -42.75 -53.89
CA LEU A 411 121.67 -42.03 -55.17
C LEU A 411 122.89 -42.42 -56.02
N ASN A 412 124.07 -42.50 -55.41
CA ASN A 412 125.32 -42.82 -56.12
C ASN A 412 125.31 -44.27 -56.63
N ILE A 413 124.82 -45.22 -55.82
CA ILE A 413 124.61 -46.62 -56.24
C ILE A 413 123.58 -46.70 -57.38
N ALA A 414 122.49 -45.95 -57.27
CA ALA A 414 121.43 -45.91 -58.29
C ALA A 414 121.96 -45.37 -59.63
N TRP A 415 122.68 -44.25 -59.59
CA TRP A 415 123.29 -43.66 -60.78
C TRP A 415 124.25 -44.64 -61.45
N GLN A 416 125.15 -45.29 -60.70
CA GLN A 416 126.10 -46.25 -61.27
C GLN A 416 125.39 -47.43 -61.96
N LYS A 417 124.33 -47.96 -61.35
CA LYS A 417 123.60 -49.10 -61.90
C LYS A 417 122.76 -48.71 -63.12
N VAL A 418 122.01 -47.60 -63.04
CA VAL A 418 121.24 -47.05 -64.19
C VAL A 418 122.17 -46.73 -65.35
N ASN A 419 123.33 -46.12 -65.09
CA ASN A 419 124.30 -45.78 -66.12
C ASN A 419 124.85 -47.03 -66.84
N LYS A 420 125.14 -48.10 -66.09
CA LYS A 420 125.57 -49.38 -66.65
C LYS A 420 124.49 -50.03 -67.51
N ASP A 421 123.26 -50.07 -67.01
CA ASP A 421 122.13 -50.68 -67.71
C ASP A 421 121.73 -49.86 -68.95
N PHE A 422 121.78 -48.53 -68.85
CA PHE A 422 121.55 -47.59 -69.96
C PHE A 422 122.51 -47.81 -71.11
N GLY A 423 123.83 -47.88 -70.83
CA GLY A 423 124.83 -48.15 -71.86
C GLY A 423 124.66 -49.53 -72.50
N SER A 424 124.32 -50.54 -71.70
CA SER A 424 124.06 -51.92 -72.19
C SER A 424 122.84 -52.00 -73.12
N ILE A 425 121.71 -51.40 -72.71
CA ILE A 425 120.47 -51.42 -73.49
C ILE A 425 120.62 -50.61 -74.78
N PHE A 426 121.28 -49.45 -74.70
CA PHE A 426 121.51 -48.62 -75.88
C PHE A 426 122.38 -49.32 -76.91
N SER A 427 123.46 -49.99 -76.48
CA SER A 427 124.34 -50.79 -77.35
C SER A 427 123.63 -51.99 -77.99
N THR A 428 122.65 -52.56 -77.28
CA THR A 428 121.86 -53.71 -77.77
C THR A 428 120.86 -53.29 -78.85
N LEU A 429 120.20 -52.14 -78.67
CA LEU A 429 119.23 -51.62 -79.63
C LEU A 429 119.88 -51.05 -80.89
N LEU A 430 121.11 -50.53 -80.77
CA LEU A 430 121.86 -49.97 -81.90
C LEU A 430 123.31 -50.48 -81.90
N PRO A 431 123.61 -51.56 -82.66
CA PRO A 431 124.95 -52.14 -82.71
C PRO A 431 125.99 -51.11 -83.17
N GLY A 432 127.08 -50.95 -82.41
CA GLY A 432 128.16 -50.01 -82.71
C GLY A 432 127.98 -48.61 -82.10
N ALA A 433 126.96 -48.38 -81.27
CA ALA A 433 126.78 -47.15 -80.51
C ALA A 433 126.80 -47.41 -79.00
N ASN A 434 127.23 -46.43 -78.21
CA ASN A 434 127.33 -46.50 -76.76
C ASN A 434 126.72 -45.24 -76.14
N ALA A 435 126.18 -45.33 -74.93
CA ALA A 435 125.66 -44.15 -74.21
C ALA A 435 126.00 -44.23 -72.72
N MET A 436 126.24 -43.07 -72.10
CA MET A 436 126.47 -42.95 -70.67
C MET A 436 125.87 -41.66 -70.11
N LEU A 437 125.60 -41.68 -68.80
CA LEU A 437 125.19 -40.55 -67.97
C LEU A 437 126.38 -40.11 -67.11
N ALA A 438 126.84 -38.88 -67.30
CA ALA A 438 127.93 -38.30 -66.51
C ALA A 438 127.50 -36.95 -65.92
N PRO A 439 127.98 -36.57 -64.72
CA PRO A 439 127.78 -35.22 -64.23
C PRO A 439 128.50 -34.19 -65.13
N PRO A 440 128.00 -32.95 -65.23
CA PRO A 440 128.67 -31.85 -65.92
C PRO A 440 130.08 -31.60 -65.35
N GLU A 441 130.99 -31.03 -66.14
CA GLU A 441 132.34 -30.71 -65.67
C GLU A 441 132.31 -29.81 -64.41
N GLY A 442 132.86 -30.32 -63.30
CA GLY A 442 132.96 -29.61 -62.02
C GLY A 442 131.81 -29.79 -61.02
N GLN A 443 130.79 -30.60 -61.33
CA GLN A 443 129.62 -30.82 -60.46
C GLN A 443 129.54 -32.25 -59.89
N THR A 444 128.74 -32.44 -58.82
CA THR A 444 128.48 -33.78 -58.25
C THR A 444 127.19 -34.39 -58.80
N VAL A 445 127.03 -35.71 -58.62
CA VAL A 445 125.84 -36.48 -59.07
C VAL A 445 124.52 -35.91 -58.52
N LEU A 446 124.56 -35.14 -57.43
CA LEU A 446 123.40 -34.47 -56.82
C LEU A 446 122.93 -33.23 -57.61
N ASP A 447 123.83 -32.59 -58.37
CA ASP A 447 123.59 -31.31 -59.03
C ASP A 447 122.99 -31.47 -60.43
N GLY A 448 123.12 -32.67 -61.04
CA GLY A 448 122.56 -33.00 -62.34
C GLY A 448 123.38 -34.05 -63.11
N LEU A 449 122.80 -34.60 -64.18
CA LEU A 449 123.45 -35.55 -65.06
C LEU A 449 123.19 -35.17 -66.53
N GLU A 450 124.20 -35.32 -67.36
CA GLU A 450 124.18 -35.07 -68.81
C GLU A 450 124.37 -36.38 -69.60
N PHE A 451 123.87 -36.39 -70.83
CA PHE A 451 123.95 -37.54 -71.73
C PHE A 451 125.18 -37.45 -72.62
N LYS A 452 126.01 -38.49 -72.62
CA LYS A 452 127.08 -38.65 -73.61
C LYS A 452 126.80 -39.87 -74.46
N VAL A 453 126.73 -39.69 -75.79
CA VAL A 453 126.41 -40.75 -76.74
C VAL A 453 127.53 -40.88 -77.77
N ALA A 454 128.05 -42.08 -77.94
CA ALA A 454 128.97 -42.44 -79.01
C ALA A 454 128.25 -43.16 -80.15
N LEU A 455 128.44 -42.71 -81.37
CA LEU A 455 128.07 -43.42 -82.60
C LEU A 455 129.38 -43.85 -83.27
N GLY A 456 129.73 -45.13 -83.23
CA GLY A 456 131.06 -45.61 -83.63
C GLY A 456 132.14 -45.13 -82.65
N ASN A 457 133.17 -44.45 -83.18
CA ASN A 457 134.32 -44.00 -82.38
C ASN A 457 134.24 -42.54 -81.87
N THR A 458 133.17 -41.81 -82.19
CA THR A 458 133.04 -40.39 -81.79
C THR A 458 131.97 -40.22 -80.72
N TRP A 459 132.38 -39.73 -79.55
CA TRP A 459 131.49 -39.32 -78.45
C TRP A 459 130.95 -37.92 -78.71
N LYS A 460 129.64 -37.74 -78.52
CA LYS A 460 128.93 -36.48 -78.62
C LYS A 460 128.25 -36.18 -77.30
N GLU A 461 128.27 -34.93 -76.90
CA GLU A 461 127.79 -34.47 -75.59
C GLU A 461 126.37 -33.85 -75.67
N ASN A 462 125.94 -33.43 -76.86
CA ASN A 462 124.64 -32.79 -77.03
C ASN A 462 123.62 -33.69 -77.75
N LEU A 463 122.49 -33.93 -77.10
CA LEU A 463 121.37 -34.72 -77.63
C LEU A 463 120.78 -34.12 -78.92
N THR A 464 120.88 -32.81 -79.10
CA THR A 464 120.31 -32.06 -80.23
C THR A 464 120.93 -32.41 -81.58
N GLU A 465 122.16 -32.92 -81.60
CA GLU A 465 122.86 -33.29 -82.84
C GLU A 465 122.47 -34.66 -83.39
N LEU A 466 121.62 -35.39 -82.68
CA LEU A 466 121.16 -36.72 -83.06
C LEU A 466 119.90 -36.65 -83.95
N SER A 467 119.82 -37.56 -84.93
CA SER A 467 118.62 -37.76 -85.75
C SER A 467 117.40 -37.98 -84.85
N GLY A 468 116.21 -37.50 -85.27
CA GLY A 468 114.99 -37.60 -84.46
C GLY A 468 114.71 -39.03 -83.95
N GLY A 469 114.95 -40.04 -84.79
CA GLY A 469 114.84 -41.45 -84.39
C GLY A 469 115.88 -41.90 -83.37
N GLN A 470 117.11 -41.38 -83.44
CA GLN A 470 118.17 -41.69 -82.47
C GLN A 470 117.86 -41.07 -81.10
N ARG A 471 117.32 -39.84 -81.06
CA ARG A 471 116.87 -39.21 -79.81
C ARG A 471 115.77 -40.01 -79.12
N SER A 472 114.80 -40.50 -79.90
CA SER A 472 113.75 -41.38 -79.38
C SER A 472 114.31 -42.69 -78.82
N LEU A 473 115.33 -43.26 -79.46
CA LEU A 473 116.03 -44.46 -78.98
C LEU A 473 116.81 -44.21 -77.69
N VAL A 474 117.55 -43.11 -77.58
CA VAL A 474 118.25 -42.72 -76.35
C VAL A 474 117.25 -42.57 -75.19
N ALA A 475 116.15 -41.85 -75.42
CA ALA A 475 115.09 -41.70 -74.43
C ALA A 475 114.46 -43.04 -74.04
N LEU A 476 114.18 -43.91 -75.01
CA LEU A 476 113.64 -45.25 -74.77
C LEU A 476 114.61 -46.11 -73.95
N SER A 477 115.90 -46.12 -74.29
CA SER A 477 116.94 -46.85 -73.53
C SER A 477 117.06 -46.34 -72.11
N LEU A 478 116.97 -45.03 -71.89
CA LEU A 478 116.99 -44.45 -70.55
C LEU A 478 115.78 -44.89 -69.73
N ILE A 479 114.58 -44.79 -70.32
CA ILE A 479 113.34 -45.24 -69.67
C ILE A 479 113.45 -46.72 -69.32
N LEU A 480 113.93 -47.55 -70.24
CA LEU A 480 114.12 -48.98 -70.01
C LEU A 480 115.16 -49.26 -68.91
N SER A 481 116.25 -48.49 -68.85
CA SER A 481 117.28 -48.62 -67.80
C SER A 481 116.76 -48.23 -66.41
N MET A 482 115.91 -47.20 -66.34
CA MET A 482 115.24 -46.84 -65.09
C MET A 482 114.23 -47.91 -64.68
N LEU A 483 113.50 -48.49 -65.63
CA LEU A 483 112.63 -49.64 -65.39
C LEU A 483 113.42 -50.88 -64.94
N LEU A 484 114.64 -51.10 -65.44
CA LEU A 484 115.46 -52.23 -64.99
C LEU A 484 116.01 -52.03 -63.57
N PHE A 485 116.41 -50.81 -63.25
CA PHE A 485 116.92 -50.46 -61.92
C PHE A 485 115.82 -50.54 -60.85
N LYS A 486 114.62 -50.04 -61.17
CA LYS A 486 113.45 -50.12 -60.32
C LYS A 486 112.26 -50.60 -61.15
N PRO A 487 112.07 -51.93 -61.28
CA PRO A 487 110.95 -52.49 -62.03
C PRO A 487 109.63 -51.97 -61.46
N ALA A 488 108.93 -51.18 -62.27
CA ALA A 488 107.57 -50.75 -61.99
C ALA A 488 106.63 -51.94 -62.25
N PRO A 489 105.66 -52.21 -61.37
CA PRO A 489 104.67 -53.27 -61.58
C PRO A 489 103.79 -53.02 -62.82
#